data_AF-A0A846G157-F1
#
_entry.id   AF-A0A846G157-F1
#
_cell.length_a   1.000
_cell.length_b   1.000
_cell.length_c   1.000
_cell.angle_alpha   90.00
_cell.angle_beta   90.00
_cell.angle_gamma   90.00
#
_symmetry.space_group_name_H-M   'P 1'
#
loop_
_entity.id
_entity.type
_entity.pdbx_description
1 polymer ?
#
loop_
_entity_poly.entity_id
_entity_poly.type
_entity_poly.pdbx_seq_one_letter_code
_entity_poly.pdbx_strand_id
1 'polypeptide(L)'
;MQQEKDTTKEVGVSPTEPGSLTTVSNSEETSDQFQDIKNQVLEILSELPAIVSGFFGQYQKPIVTLGLILGVIVTLKVMLAVIESLNDIPLLAPTFELIGIIYSGWFIYRYLLRASNRQELSVELQAWKEQLLGEKSSSK
;
A
#
# COMPACT_ATOMS: atom_id res chain seq x y z
N MET A 1 -33.21 -73.41 -3.85
CA MET A 1 -32.13 -72.43 -4.03
C MET A 1 -31.01 -73.18 -4.77
N GLN A 2 -31.08 -73.31 -6.10
CA GLN A 2 -30.56 -72.40 -7.14
C GLN A 2 -29.02 -72.20 -7.14
N GLN A 3 -28.43 -72.75 -8.21
CA GLN A 3 -27.24 -72.39 -9.01
C GLN A 3 -25.81 -72.86 -8.65
N GLU A 4 -25.32 -73.67 -9.60
CA GLU A 4 -23.98 -74.06 -10.01
C GLU A 4 -23.36 -72.98 -10.92
N LYS A 5 -22.02 -72.75 -10.84
CA LYS A 5 -21.04 -72.63 -11.96
C LYS A 5 -19.84 -71.70 -11.69
N ASP A 6 -18.66 -72.33 -11.76
CA ASP A 6 -17.63 -72.10 -12.77
C ASP A 6 -16.91 -70.73 -12.90
N THR A 7 -15.58 -70.81 -12.79
CA THR A 7 -14.52 -69.99 -13.42
C THR A 7 -14.38 -68.52 -13.02
N THR A 8 -13.15 -68.12 -12.64
CA THR A 8 -12.35 -67.07 -13.34
C THR A 8 -11.31 -66.40 -12.40
N LYS A 9 -10.04 -66.73 -12.66
CA LYS A 9 -8.87 -65.85 -12.87
C LYS A 9 -8.50 -64.76 -11.84
N GLU A 10 -7.21 -64.79 -11.49
CA GLU A 10 -6.26 -63.65 -11.52
C GLU A 10 -6.80 -62.31 -11.01
N VAL A 11 -6.44 -61.95 -9.77
CA VAL A 11 -6.21 -60.54 -9.44
C VAL A 11 -4.81 -60.46 -8.85
N GLY A 12 -3.85 -60.21 -9.74
CA GLY A 12 -2.53 -59.74 -9.37
C GLY A 12 -2.67 -58.42 -8.65
N VAL A 13 -2.47 -58.44 -7.33
CA VAL A 13 -2.41 -57.22 -6.53
C VAL A 13 -0.99 -56.69 -6.66
N SER A 14 -0.81 -55.71 -7.56
CA SER A 14 0.33 -54.81 -7.52
C SER A 14 0.08 -53.77 -6.42
N PRO A 15 1.02 -53.62 -5.49
CA PRO A 15 1.39 -52.29 -5.05
C PRO A 15 2.91 -52.15 -5.22
N THR A 16 3.35 -51.91 -6.46
CA THR A 16 4.63 -51.23 -6.68
C THR A 16 4.36 -49.75 -6.74
N GLU A 17 4.35 -49.09 -5.58
CA GLU A 17 4.79 -47.70 -5.46
C GLU A 17 5.06 -47.40 -3.98
N PRO A 18 6.23 -47.82 -3.44
CA PRO A 18 6.81 -47.10 -2.33
C PRO A 18 7.16 -45.70 -2.86
N GLY A 19 6.37 -44.71 -2.41
CA GLY A 19 6.60 -43.31 -2.70
C GLY A 19 8.08 -42.97 -2.53
N SER A 20 8.64 -42.41 -3.61
CA SER A 20 10.01 -41.95 -3.71
C SER A 20 10.30 -40.93 -2.60
N LEU A 21 10.79 -41.41 -1.46
CA LEU A 21 11.72 -40.64 -0.64
C LEU A 21 12.97 -40.47 -1.49
N THR A 22 13.14 -39.28 -2.04
CA THR A 22 14.33 -38.90 -2.79
C THR A 22 15.54 -39.08 -1.88
N THR A 23 16.24 -40.20 -2.08
CA THR A 23 17.58 -40.40 -1.52
C THR A 23 18.50 -39.47 -2.29
N VAL A 24 18.67 -38.25 -1.76
CA VAL A 24 19.72 -37.32 -2.17
C VAL A 24 21.03 -37.93 -1.65
N SER A 25 21.61 -38.82 -2.44
CA SER A 25 22.94 -39.36 -2.18
C SER A 25 23.67 -39.50 -3.51
N ASN A 26 24.05 -38.36 -4.09
CA ASN A 26 25.11 -38.27 -5.09
C ASN A 26 25.86 -36.95 -4.88
N SER A 27 26.77 -36.93 -3.91
CA SER A 27 27.51 -35.72 -3.49
C SER A 27 28.51 -35.18 -4.53
N GLU A 28 28.71 -35.88 -5.66
CA GLU A 28 29.52 -35.39 -6.80
C GLU A 28 28.66 -34.72 -7.88
N GLU A 29 27.37 -35.08 -8.04
CA GLU A 29 26.43 -34.38 -8.95
C GLU A 29 25.54 -33.35 -8.26
N THR A 30 25.54 -33.31 -6.92
CA THR A 30 24.82 -32.28 -6.14
C THR A 30 25.43 -30.90 -6.37
N SER A 31 26.75 -30.82 -6.62
CA SER A 31 27.39 -29.58 -7.05
C SER A 31 26.92 -29.14 -8.42
N ASP A 32 26.83 -30.07 -9.39
CA ASP A 32 26.45 -29.72 -10.76
C ASP A 32 24.98 -29.30 -10.84
N GLN A 33 24.05 -30.03 -10.21
CA GLN A 33 22.64 -29.62 -10.12
C GLN A 33 22.44 -28.31 -9.37
N PHE A 34 23.19 -28.06 -8.29
CA PHE A 34 23.10 -26.79 -7.56
C PHE A 34 23.58 -25.61 -8.41
N GLN A 35 24.58 -25.82 -9.27
CA GLN A 35 25.05 -24.81 -10.21
C GLN A 35 24.04 -24.57 -11.33
N ASP A 36 23.36 -25.62 -11.82
CA ASP A 36 22.28 -25.47 -12.80
C ASP A 36 21.10 -24.69 -12.22
N ILE A 37 20.67 -25.01 -10.99
CA ILE A 37 19.62 -24.27 -10.27
C ILE A 37 20.05 -22.81 -10.05
N LYS A 38 21.31 -22.59 -9.66
CA LYS A 38 21.85 -21.24 -9.47
C LYS A 38 21.88 -20.48 -10.80
N ASN A 39 22.30 -21.10 -11.89
CA ASN A 39 22.34 -20.47 -13.20
C ASN A 39 20.93 -20.12 -13.69
N GLN A 40 19.95 -21.00 -13.47
CA GLN A 40 18.56 -20.75 -13.82
C GLN A 40 17.90 -19.66 -12.95
N VAL A 41 18.20 -19.64 -11.64
CA VAL A 41 17.78 -18.54 -10.75
C VAL A 41 18.46 -17.23 -11.14
N LEU A 42 19.75 -17.26 -11.51
CA LEU A 42 20.48 -16.07 -11.95
C LEU A 42 19.98 -15.55 -13.30
N GLU A 43 19.56 -16.42 -14.21
CA GLU A 43 18.93 -16.05 -15.48
C GLU A 43 17.61 -15.30 -15.22
N ILE A 44 16.73 -15.87 -14.39
CA ILE A 44 15.48 -15.22 -13.97
C ILE A 44 15.76 -13.92 -13.18
N LEU A 45 16.79 -13.90 -12.32
CA LEU A 45 17.20 -12.73 -11.54
C LEU A 45 17.80 -11.62 -12.42
N SER A 46 18.49 -11.98 -13.49
CA SER A 46 19.03 -11.04 -14.49
C SER A 46 17.92 -10.43 -15.32
N GLU A 47 16.83 -11.17 -15.54
CA GLU A 47 15.62 -10.67 -16.20
C GLU A 47 14.67 -9.91 -15.25
N LEU A 48 14.74 -10.12 -13.93
CA LEU A 48 13.92 -9.36 -12.96
C LEU A 48 13.97 -7.85 -13.14
N PRO A 49 15.13 -7.18 -13.29
CA PRO A 49 15.14 -5.74 -13.50
C PRO A 49 14.38 -5.34 -14.78
N ALA A 50 14.42 -6.14 -15.84
CA ALA A 50 13.67 -5.90 -17.07
C ALA A 50 12.16 -6.11 -16.88
N ILE A 51 11.75 -7.17 -16.19
CA ILE A 51 10.35 -7.47 -15.87
C ILE A 51 9.75 -6.41 -14.92
N VAL A 52 10.47 -6.06 -13.85
CA VAL A 52 10.04 -5.07 -12.86
C VAL A 52 9.98 -3.67 -13.48
N SER A 53 10.98 -3.28 -14.28
CA SER A 53 10.96 -1.99 -14.96
C SER A 53 9.86 -1.91 -16.02
N GLY A 54 9.62 -2.99 -16.78
CA GLY A 54 8.51 -3.08 -17.75
C GLY A 54 7.14 -2.98 -17.08
N PHE A 55 6.97 -3.64 -15.93
CA PHE A 55 5.74 -3.56 -15.14
C PHE A 55 5.52 -2.16 -14.59
N PHE A 56 6.50 -1.56 -13.91
CA PHE A 56 6.36 -0.20 -13.38
C PHE A 56 6.17 0.84 -14.48
N GLY A 57 6.80 0.68 -15.65
CA GLY A 57 6.61 1.54 -16.81
C GLY A 57 5.19 1.43 -17.40
N GLN A 58 4.70 0.21 -17.60
CA GLN A 58 3.37 -0.05 -18.18
C GLN A 58 2.22 0.31 -17.22
N TYR A 59 2.41 0.08 -15.92
CA TYR A 59 1.39 0.25 -14.89
C TYR A 59 1.63 1.47 -13.99
N GLN A 60 2.49 2.40 -14.40
CA GLN A 60 2.81 3.59 -13.61
C GLN A 60 1.56 4.33 -13.13
N LYS A 61 0.60 4.60 -14.03
CA LYS A 61 -0.63 5.32 -13.69
C LYS A 61 -1.48 4.59 -12.65
N PRO A 62 -1.91 3.33 -12.85
CA PRO A 62 -2.70 2.61 -11.85
C PRO A 62 -1.94 2.35 -10.55
N ILE A 63 -0.62 2.08 -10.59
CA ILE A 63 0.20 1.91 -9.39
C ILE A 63 0.23 3.20 -8.58
N VAL A 64 0.46 4.34 -9.22
CA VAL A 64 0.47 5.65 -8.55
C VAL A 64 -0.92 5.98 -8.00
N THR A 65 -2.00 5.72 -8.74
CA THR A 65 -3.36 5.95 -8.26
C THR A 65 -3.67 5.07 -7.04
N LEU A 66 -3.35 3.78 -7.09
CA LEU A 66 -3.55 2.87 -5.97
C LEU A 66 -2.67 3.26 -4.78
N GLY A 67 -1.41 3.61 -5.03
CA GLY A 67 -0.48 4.12 -4.03
C GLY A 67 -0.97 5.42 -3.39
N LEU A 68 -1.61 6.31 -4.14
CA LEU A 68 -2.22 7.53 -3.62
C LEU A 68 -3.43 7.23 -2.76
N ILE A 69 -4.31 6.32 -3.19
CA ILE A 69 -5.47 5.89 -2.38
C ILE A 69 -4.99 5.27 -1.06
N LEU A 70 -4.04 4.34 -1.12
CA LEU A 70 -3.44 3.74 0.06
C LEU A 70 -2.74 4.79 0.92
N GLY A 71 -2.03 5.73 0.30
CA GLY A 71 -1.37 6.84 0.96
C GLY A 71 -2.35 7.72 1.72
N VAL A 72 -3.50 8.06 1.13
CA VAL A 72 -4.59 8.79 1.80
C VAL A 72 -5.12 8.00 2.99
N ILE A 73 -5.37 6.70 2.83
CA ILE A 73 -5.87 5.84 3.92
C ILE A 73 -4.86 5.80 5.07
N VAL A 74 -3.58 5.55 4.77
CA VAL A 74 -2.52 5.50 5.79
C VAL A 74 -2.37 6.85 6.47
N THR A 75 -2.38 7.95 5.70
CA THR A 75 -2.30 9.31 6.26
C THR A 75 -3.46 9.59 7.19
N LEU A 76 -4.68 9.22 6.82
CA LEU A 76 -5.86 9.36 7.68
C LEU A 76 -5.72 8.50 8.95
N LYS A 77 -5.25 7.26 8.84
CA LYS A 77 -5.02 6.41 10.02
C LYS A 77 -3.98 7.01 10.96
N VAL A 78 -2.87 7.51 10.42
CA VAL A 78 -1.82 8.17 11.21
C VAL A 78 -2.38 9.44 11.86
N MET A 79 -3.14 10.25 11.12
CA MET A 79 -3.79 11.44 11.66
C MET A 79 -4.74 11.12 12.81
N LEU A 80 -5.58 10.09 12.66
CA LEU A 80 -6.48 9.62 13.72
C LEU A 80 -5.69 9.11 14.93
N ALA A 81 -4.65 8.30 14.71
CA ALA A 81 -3.80 7.80 15.78
C ALA A 81 -3.08 8.93 16.54
N VAL A 82 -2.67 9.99 15.83
CA VAL A 82 -2.12 11.19 16.47
C VAL A 82 -3.19 11.89 17.31
N ILE A 83 -4.41 12.09 16.78
CA ILE A 83 -5.51 12.72 17.54
C ILE A 83 -5.83 11.91 18.81
N GLU A 84 -5.92 10.58 18.69
CA GLU A 84 -6.10 9.67 19.83
C GLU A 84 -4.97 9.83 20.86
N SER A 85 -3.71 9.80 20.40
CA SER A 85 -2.55 9.98 21.28
C SER A 85 -2.49 11.36 21.94
N LEU A 86 -2.96 12.42 21.28
CA LEU A 86 -3.05 13.76 21.88
C LEU A 86 -4.12 13.80 22.97
N ASN A 87 -5.23 13.08 22.79
CA ASN A 87 -6.31 13.00 23.78
C ASN A 87 -5.91 12.19 25.02
N ASP A 88 -4.98 11.24 24.89
CA ASP A 88 -4.40 10.49 26.01
C ASP A 88 -3.47 11.35 26.89
N ILE A 89 -3.02 12.51 26.41
CA ILE A 89 -2.18 13.44 27.18
C ILE A 89 -3.11 14.44 27.90
N PRO A 90 -3.23 14.37 29.24
CA PRO A 90 -4.27 15.05 30.01
C PRO A 90 -4.18 16.60 30.07
N LEU A 91 -3.39 17.24 29.21
CA LEU A 91 -3.22 18.70 29.14
C LEU A 91 -3.25 19.26 27.71
N LEU A 92 -3.16 18.44 26.67
CA LEU A 92 -3.12 18.94 25.29
C LEU A 92 -4.48 19.42 24.82
N ALA A 93 -5.54 18.65 25.06
CA ALA A 93 -6.91 19.07 24.74
C ALA A 93 -7.28 20.44 25.38
N PRO A 94 -7.16 20.65 26.70
CA PRO A 94 -7.52 21.94 27.31
C PRO A 94 -6.57 23.08 26.91
N THR A 95 -5.30 22.82 26.58
CA THR A 95 -4.38 23.87 26.10
C THR A 95 -4.72 24.29 24.67
N PHE A 96 -5.01 23.35 23.77
CA PHE A 96 -5.48 23.69 22.42
C PHE A 96 -6.81 24.44 22.44
N GLU A 97 -7.73 24.08 23.35
CA GLU A 97 -8.99 24.81 23.55
C GLU A 97 -8.73 26.26 24.00
N LEU A 98 -7.88 26.46 25.01
CA LEU A 98 -7.52 27.79 25.49
C LEU A 98 -6.84 28.64 24.40
N ILE A 99 -5.89 28.05 23.67
CA ILE A 99 -5.22 28.68 22.54
C ILE A 99 -6.27 29.07 21.48
N GLY A 100 -7.18 28.16 21.14
CA GLY A 100 -8.25 28.39 20.18
C GLY A 100 -9.16 29.55 20.58
N ILE A 101 -9.55 29.64 21.86
CA ILE A 101 -10.36 30.74 22.39
C ILE A 101 -9.61 32.08 22.30
N ILE A 102 -8.33 32.12 22.70
CA ILE A 102 -7.51 33.33 22.65
C ILE A 102 -7.39 33.83 21.20
N TYR A 103 -7.00 32.95 20.28
CA TYR A 103 -6.84 33.32 18.86
C TYR A 103 -8.17 33.66 18.20
N SER A 104 -9.25 32.93 18.51
CA SER A 104 -10.59 33.24 17.97
C SER A 104 -11.07 34.60 18.46
N GLY A 105 -10.94 34.90 19.75
CA GLY A 105 -11.29 36.20 20.32
C GLY A 105 -10.47 37.33 19.69
N TRP A 106 -9.16 37.15 19.55
CA TRP A 106 -8.28 38.11 18.89
C TRP A 106 -8.65 38.31 17.41
N PHE A 107 -8.93 37.23 16.67
CA PHE A 107 -9.31 37.27 15.26
C PHE A 107 -10.63 38.01 15.06
N ILE A 108 -11.65 37.69 15.86
CA ILE A 108 -12.95 38.37 15.80
C ILE A 108 -12.76 39.87 16.07
N TYR A 109 -12.01 40.21 17.12
CA TYR A 109 -11.75 41.60 17.48
C TYR A 109 -10.99 42.35 16.38
N ARG A 110 -9.92 41.75 15.85
CA ARG A 110 -9.01 42.37 14.88
C ARG A 110 -9.58 42.43 13.46
N TYR A 111 -10.38 41.46 13.03
CA TYR A 111 -10.77 41.34 11.62
C TYR A 111 -12.28 41.46 11.39
N LEU A 112 -13.13 41.03 12.34
CA LEU A 112 -14.59 40.99 12.11
C LEU A 112 -15.33 42.23 12.60
N LEU A 113 -14.90 42.90 13.66
CA LEU A 113 -15.64 44.04 14.22
C LEU A 113 -15.59 45.29 13.32
N ARG A 114 -14.45 45.56 12.68
CA ARG A 114 -14.22 46.77 11.87
C ARG A 114 -14.51 46.52 10.39
N ALA A 115 -15.31 47.41 9.78
CA ALA A 115 -15.69 47.29 8.37
C ALA A 115 -14.49 47.31 7.41
N SER A 116 -13.48 48.16 7.67
CA SER A 116 -12.23 48.20 6.92
C SER A 116 -11.49 46.87 6.95
N ASN A 117 -11.44 46.23 8.12
CA ASN A 117 -10.65 45.02 8.33
C ASN A 117 -11.36 43.79 7.73
N ARG A 118 -12.70 43.79 7.68
CA ARG A 118 -13.48 42.79 6.94
C ARG A 118 -13.23 42.87 5.43
N GLN A 119 -13.10 44.08 4.89
CA GLN A 119 -12.81 44.29 3.47
C GLN A 119 -11.38 43.84 3.13
N GLU A 120 -10.40 44.22 3.96
CA GLU A 120 -9.00 43.77 3.85
C GLU A 120 -8.91 42.24 3.85
N LEU A 121 -9.53 41.57 4.83
CA LEU A 121 -9.56 40.11 4.92
C LEU A 121 -10.19 39.45 3.69
N SER A 122 -11.28 40.02 3.16
CA SER A 122 -11.97 39.46 1.99
C SER A 122 -11.13 39.58 0.71
N VAL A 123 -10.38 40.68 0.57
CA VAL A 123 -9.45 40.88 -0.56
C VAL A 123 -8.27 39.92 -0.44
N GLU A 124 -7.70 39.77 0.74
CA GLU A 124 -6.58 38.85 1.00
C GLU A 124 -6.98 37.38 0.78
N LEU A 125 -8.17 36.97 1.25
CA LEU A 125 -8.70 35.63 1.01
C LEU A 125 -8.95 35.35 -0.48
N GLN A 126 -9.43 36.33 -1.24
CA GLN A 126 -9.60 36.19 -2.69
C GLN A 126 -8.24 36.02 -3.39
N ALA A 127 -7.26 36.85 -3.05
CA ALA A 127 -5.91 36.73 -3.60
C ALA A 127 -5.25 35.39 -3.27
N TRP A 128 -5.45 34.85 -2.07
CA TRP A 128 -4.92 33.53 -1.69
C TRP A 128 -5.64 32.39 -2.40
N LYS A 129 -6.98 32.51 -2.54
CA LYS A 129 -7.80 31.57 -3.31
C LYS A 129 -7.36 31.51 -4.77
N GLU A 130 -7.15 32.66 -5.41
CA GLU A 130 -6.68 32.74 -6.80
C GLU A 130 -5.29 32.11 -6.99
N GLN A 131 -4.40 32.28 -6.02
CA GLN A 131 -3.07 31.66 -6.02
C GLN A 131 -3.13 30.13 -5.91
N LEU A 132 -4.04 29.58 -5.10
CA LEU A 132 -4.17 28.13 -4.91
C LEU A 132 -4.95 27.46 -6.05
N LEU A 133 -6.03 28.08 -6.52
CA LEU A 133 -6.82 27.55 -7.63
C LEU A 133 -6.17 27.85 -8.99
N GLY A 134 -5.11 28.66 -9.01
CA GLY A 134 -4.34 28.93 -10.20
C GLY A 134 -5.20 29.60 -11.27
N GLU A 135 -5.96 30.64 -10.91
CA GLU A 135 -6.44 31.57 -11.92
C GLU A 135 -5.24 32.40 -12.37
N LYS A 136 -4.40 31.77 -13.20
CA LYS A 136 -3.50 32.52 -14.05
C LYS A 136 -4.37 33.53 -14.76
N SER A 137 -4.07 34.80 -14.52
CA SER A 137 -4.11 35.80 -15.56
C SER A 137 -3.60 35.16 -16.85
N SER A 138 -4.53 34.75 -17.71
CA SER A 138 -4.27 34.57 -19.13
C SER A 138 -4.05 35.97 -19.67
N SER A 139 -2.88 36.51 -19.37
CA SER A 139 -2.40 37.76 -19.96
C SER A 139 -1.83 37.40 -21.33
N LYS A 140 -2.64 37.76 -22.33
CA LYS A 140 -2.25 38.12 -23.70
C LYS A 140 -1.91 37.00 -24.69
#